data_AF-A0AAJ6QWF7-F1
#
_entry.id   AF-A0AAJ6QWF7-F1
#
_cell.length_a   1.000
_cell.length_b   1.000
_cell.length_c   1.000
_cell.angle_alpha   90.00
_cell.angle_beta   90.00
_cell.angle_gamma   90.00
#
_symmetry.space_group_name_H-M   'P 1'
#
loop_
_entity.id
_entity.type
_entity.pdbx_description
1 polymer ?
#
loop_
_entity_poly.entity_id
_entity_poly.type
_entity_poly.pdbx_seq_one_letter_code
_entity_poly.pdbx_strand_id
1 'polypeptide(L)'
;MSRCFAKLWISALVVLSTTLWWNLDHLLDLDAMTLRACSFEVFGLVQGVFFRKYTQQEAVKLGVVGWIRNTARGTVEGEIQGPEDNYGDMKRWLETKGSPQSEIAKAIFSDERTIDKRDFESFDIRRTR
;
A
#
# COMPACT_ATOMS: atom_id res chain seq x y z
N MET A 1 39.58 -45.66 24.66
CA MET A 1 38.89 -46.94 24.40
C MET A 1 37.43 -46.61 24.13
N SER A 2 37.01 -46.58 22.86
CA SER A 2 36.16 -47.62 22.23
C SER A 2 34.71 -47.55 22.75
N ARG A 3 33.60 -47.46 21.99
CA ARG A 3 33.29 -47.58 20.55
C ARG A 3 31.79 -47.24 20.34
N CYS A 4 31.45 -46.79 19.12
CA CYS A 4 30.23 -47.08 18.32
C CYS A 4 28.83 -46.57 18.71
N PHE A 5 28.17 -45.88 17.78
CA PHE A 5 26.97 -46.27 16.98
C PHE A 5 26.38 -44.96 16.39
N ALA A 6 25.90 -44.77 15.17
CA ALA A 6 25.98 -45.36 13.83
C ALA A 6 25.22 -44.37 12.89
N LYS A 7 25.40 -44.50 11.57
CA LYS A 7 24.65 -43.85 10.45
C LYS A 7 25.05 -42.39 10.20
N LEU A 8 25.90 -42.03 9.24
CA LEU A 8 25.95 -42.36 7.81
C LEU A 8 24.59 -42.22 7.10
N TRP A 9 24.55 -41.26 6.17
CA TRP A 9 23.57 -40.98 5.10
C TRP A 9 22.34 -40.12 5.46
N ILE A 10 22.51 -38.79 5.42
CA ILE A 10 21.54 -37.91 4.75
C ILE A 10 22.32 -37.06 3.74
N SER A 11 21.77 -37.08 2.53
CA SER A 11 22.19 -36.61 1.22
C SER A 11 22.81 -35.20 1.15
N ALA A 12 23.72 -35.05 0.18
CA ALA A 12 24.30 -33.80 -0.31
C ALA A 12 23.28 -32.84 -0.99
N LEU A 13 22.04 -32.78 -0.50
CA LEU A 13 20.90 -32.07 -1.11
C LEU A 13 20.29 -31.00 -0.20
N VAL A 14 20.88 -30.73 0.97
CA VAL A 14 20.37 -29.72 1.92
C VAL A 14 21.13 -28.39 1.83
N VAL A 15 22.32 -28.35 1.20
CA VAL A 15 23.10 -27.10 1.09
C VAL A 15 22.66 -26.23 -0.10
N LEU A 16 21.99 -26.80 -1.11
CA LEU A 16 21.43 -26.04 -2.22
C LEU A 16 20.06 -25.41 -1.92
N SER A 17 19.41 -25.78 -0.80
CA SER A 17 18.07 -25.30 -0.47
C SER A 17 18.07 -24.00 0.35
N THR A 18 19.15 -23.69 1.08
CA THR A 18 19.21 -22.46 1.88
C THR A 18 19.61 -21.27 1.03
N THR A 19 20.59 -21.38 0.13
CA THR A 19 21.01 -20.27 -0.76
C THR A 19 19.97 -19.86 -1.80
N LEU A 20 19.09 -20.78 -2.23
CA LEU A 20 17.98 -20.46 -3.13
C LEU A 20 16.83 -19.73 -2.42
N TRP A 21 16.68 -19.90 -1.10
CA TRP A 21 15.64 -19.24 -0.30
C TRP A 21 16.02 -17.81 0.09
N TRP A 22 17.29 -17.56 0.45
CA TRP A 22 17.80 -16.20 0.72
C TRP A 22 17.72 -15.26 -0.50
N ASN A 23 17.82 -15.79 -1.72
CA ASN A 23 17.68 -14.98 -2.94
C ASN A 23 16.22 -14.59 -3.24
N LEU A 24 15.23 -15.37 -2.80
CA LEU A 24 13.83 -15.07 -3.05
C LEU A 24 13.26 -14.06 -2.05
N ASP A 25 13.73 -14.09 -0.79
CA ASP A 25 13.40 -13.10 0.24
C ASP A 25 13.94 -11.70 -0.13
N HIS A 26 15.16 -11.64 -0.69
CA HIS A 26 15.79 -10.37 -1.09
C HIS A 26 15.14 -9.70 -2.32
N LEU A 27 14.40 -10.45 -3.14
CA LEU A 27 13.63 -9.91 -4.26
C LEU A 27 12.31 -9.27 -3.81
N LEU A 28 11.72 -9.74 -2.71
CA LEU A 28 10.49 -9.17 -2.13
C LEU A 28 10.73 -7.78 -1.51
N ASP A 29 11.93 -7.51 -1.02
CA ASP A 29 12.28 -6.24 -0.38
C ASP A 29 12.44 -5.07 -1.38
N LEU A 30 12.70 -5.38 -2.66
CA LEU A 30 12.82 -4.37 -3.72
C LEU A 30 11.46 -3.81 -4.16
N ASP A 31 10.41 -4.62 -4.14
CA ASP A 31 9.04 -4.15 -4.42
C ASP A 31 8.55 -3.23 -3.29
N ALA A 32 8.85 -3.57 -2.03
CA ALA A 32 8.52 -2.72 -0.88
C ALA A 32 9.22 -1.35 -0.93
N MET A 33 10.40 -1.26 -1.54
CA MET A 33 11.13 0.00 -1.74
C MET A 33 10.64 0.81 -2.96
N THR A 34 9.83 0.21 -3.84
CA THR A 34 9.34 0.87 -5.05
C THR A 34 8.26 1.88 -4.71
N LEU A 35 8.46 3.14 -5.12
CA LEU A 35 7.46 4.19 -4.92
C LEU A 35 6.44 4.18 -6.05
N ARG A 36 5.17 4.29 -5.68
CA ARG A 36 4.03 4.30 -6.60
C ARG A 36 3.21 5.56 -6.41
N ALA A 37 2.52 5.96 -7.47
CA ALA A 37 1.54 7.02 -7.47
C ALA A 37 0.31 6.61 -8.28
N CYS A 38 -0.86 7.07 -7.84
CA CYS A 38 -2.06 7.06 -8.68
C CYS A 38 -3.03 8.17 -8.30
N SER A 39 -3.86 8.53 -9.27
CA SER A 39 -5.07 9.31 -9.04
C SER A 39 -6.19 8.37 -8.61
N PHE A 40 -7.11 8.85 -7.78
CA PHE A 40 -8.28 8.08 -7.38
C PHE A 40 -9.56 8.91 -7.37
N GLU A 41 -10.69 8.25 -7.59
CA GLU A 41 -12.03 8.80 -7.36
C GLU A 41 -12.91 7.76 -6.66
N VAL A 42 -13.52 8.16 -5.53
CA VAL A 42 -14.39 7.32 -4.70
C VAL A 42 -15.84 7.81 -4.82
N PHE A 43 -16.72 6.86 -5.07
CA PHE A 43 -18.15 7.03 -5.28
C PHE A 43 -18.94 6.41 -4.11
N GLY A 44 -20.10 6.99 -3.81
CA GLY A 44 -20.99 6.53 -2.74
C GLY A 44 -21.36 7.66 -1.78
N LEU A 45 -21.70 7.31 -0.54
CA LEU A 45 -21.95 8.26 0.55
C LEU A 45 -20.60 8.70 1.15
N VAL A 46 -19.93 9.63 0.48
CA VAL A 46 -18.55 10.07 0.84
C VAL A 46 -18.44 11.55 1.20
N GLN A 47 -19.51 12.33 1.03
CA GLN A 47 -19.59 13.73 1.44
C GLN A 47 -20.45 13.91 2.69
N GLY A 48 -20.15 14.92 3.51
CA GLY A 48 -20.85 15.17 4.78
C GLY A 48 -20.48 14.22 5.94
N VAL A 49 -19.61 13.25 5.69
CA VAL A 49 -19.27 12.15 6.63
C VAL A 49 -17.83 12.19 7.13
N PHE A 50 -17.18 13.37 7.07
CA PHE A 50 -15.76 13.56 7.42
C PHE A 50 -14.76 12.67 6.66
N PHE A 51 -15.15 12.10 5.51
CA PHE A 51 -14.32 11.19 4.72
C PHE A 51 -12.89 11.71 4.52
N ARG A 52 -12.73 12.93 4.01
CA ARG A 52 -11.42 13.58 3.78
C ARG A 52 -10.52 13.63 5.02
N LYS A 53 -11.09 13.84 6.21
CA LYS A 53 -10.34 13.89 7.48
C LYS A 53 -9.82 12.50 7.86
N TYR A 54 -10.66 11.48 7.73
CA TYR A 54 -10.27 10.09 7.99
C TYR A 54 -9.24 9.59 6.97
N THR A 55 -9.40 9.94 5.69
CA THR A 55 -8.41 9.62 4.65
C THR A 55 -7.05 10.22 4.96
N GLN A 56 -7.00 11.49 5.37
CA GLN A 56 -5.74 12.11 5.79
C GLN A 56 -5.12 11.40 7.00
N GLN A 57 -5.93 11.04 8.00
CA GLN A 57 -5.45 10.31 9.18
C GLN A 57 -4.86 8.94 8.82
N GLU A 58 -5.51 8.18 7.94
CA GLU A 58 -4.98 6.89 7.48
C GLU A 58 -3.74 7.07 6.62
N ALA A 59 -3.71 8.07 5.73
CA ALA A 59 -2.53 8.37 4.92
C ALA A 59 -1.30 8.68 5.79
N VAL A 60 -1.48 9.49 6.85
CA VAL A 60 -0.43 9.77 7.83
C VAL A 60 0.02 8.50 8.56
N LYS A 61 -0.92 7.65 8.97
CA LYS A 61 -0.62 6.38 9.64
C LYS A 61 0.16 5.40 8.74
N LEU A 62 -0.17 5.35 7.46
CA LEU A 62 0.52 4.52 6.46
C LEU A 62 1.76 5.20 5.87
N GLY A 63 2.06 6.47 6.21
CA GLY A 63 3.19 7.20 5.63
C GLY A 63 3.06 7.47 4.12
N VAL A 64 1.81 7.54 3.61
CA VAL A 64 1.46 7.88 2.23
C VAL A 64 1.21 9.39 2.13
N VAL A 65 1.64 10.00 1.03
CA VAL A 65 1.50 11.43 0.77
C VAL A 65 0.55 11.68 -0.41
N GLY A 66 0.13 12.93 -0.61
CA GLY A 66 -0.78 13.27 -1.70
C GLY A 66 -1.82 14.30 -1.32
N TRP A 67 -3.03 14.18 -1.86
CA TRP A 67 -4.09 15.12 -1.57
C TRP A 67 -5.48 14.53 -1.79
N ILE A 68 -6.48 15.17 -1.20
CA ILE A 68 -7.90 14.78 -1.34
C ILE A 68 -8.80 16.01 -1.45
N ARG A 69 -9.87 15.93 -2.26
CA ARG A 69 -10.92 16.95 -2.33
C ARG A 69 -12.29 16.36 -2.65
N ASN A 70 -13.35 17.06 -2.26
CA ASN A 70 -14.70 16.74 -2.72
C ASN A 70 -14.89 17.31 -4.13
N THR A 71 -15.60 16.58 -4.99
CA THR A 71 -16.02 17.06 -6.31
C THR A 71 -17.42 17.67 -6.24
N ALA A 72 -17.79 18.47 -7.23
CA ALA A 72 -19.16 19.00 -7.37
C ALA A 72 -20.19 17.91 -7.71
N ARG A 73 -19.75 16.71 -8.13
CA ARG A 73 -20.60 15.58 -8.51
C ARG A 73 -20.97 14.68 -7.33
N GLY A 74 -20.59 15.05 -6.11
CA GLY A 74 -20.87 14.25 -4.91
C GLY A 74 -19.82 13.16 -4.62
N THR A 75 -18.73 13.09 -5.38
CA THR A 75 -17.63 12.12 -5.19
C THR A 75 -16.47 12.76 -4.42
N VAL A 76 -15.45 11.96 -4.11
CA VAL A 76 -14.17 12.40 -3.55
C VAL A 76 -13.06 11.96 -4.49
N GLU A 77 -12.17 12.87 -4.86
CA GLU A 77 -11.03 12.57 -5.71
C GLU A 77 -9.72 13.01 -5.05
N GLY A 78 -8.62 12.43 -5.51
CA GLY A 78 -7.31 12.72 -4.97
C GLY A 78 -6.17 12.04 -5.71
N GLU A 79 -4.99 12.19 -5.14
CA GLU A 79 -3.79 11.47 -5.56
C GLU A 79 -3.13 10.89 -4.31
N ILE A 80 -2.62 9.67 -4.41
CA ILE A 80 -1.83 9.02 -3.36
C ILE A 80 -0.46 8.64 -3.91
N GLN A 81 0.58 8.79 -3.10
CA GLN A 81 1.93 8.37 -3.44
C GLN A 81 2.63 7.75 -2.22
N GLY A 82 3.33 6.63 -2.40
CA GLY A 82 4.02 5.95 -1.32
C GLY A 82 4.73 4.67 -1.74
N PRO A 83 5.45 4.01 -0.83
CA PRO A 83 6.00 2.66 -1.05
C PRO A 83 4.89 1.67 -1.42
N GLU A 84 5.16 0.69 -2.29
CA GLU A 84 4.17 -0.25 -2.86
C GLU A 84 3.25 -0.86 -1.78
N ASP A 85 3.80 -1.34 -0.67
CA ASP A 85 3.02 -1.96 0.42
C ASP A 85 2.03 -0.97 1.04
N ASN A 86 2.50 0.19 1.46
CA ASN A 86 1.69 1.21 2.10
C ASN A 86 0.69 1.83 1.12
N TYR A 87 1.09 1.97 -0.15
CA TYR A 87 0.23 2.39 -1.25
C TYR A 87 -0.90 1.38 -1.47
N GLY A 88 -0.60 0.07 -1.48
CA GLY A 88 -1.58 -1.00 -1.60
C GLY A 88 -2.57 -1.04 -0.44
N ASP A 89 -2.09 -0.87 0.79
CA ASP A 89 -2.95 -0.77 1.98
C ASP A 89 -3.86 0.47 1.92
N MET A 90 -3.35 1.59 1.43
CA MET A 90 -4.14 2.81 1.25
C MET A 90 -5.24 2.62 0.18
N LYS A 91 -4.94 1.98 -0.95
CA LYS A 91 -5.95 1.63 -1.97
C LYS A 91 -7.05 0.77 -1.37
N ARG A 92 -6.69 -0.29 -0.65
CA ARG A 92 -7.65 -1.19 0.00
C ARG A 92 -8.54 -0.44 1.00
N TRP A 93 -7.97 0.50 1.76
CA TRP A 93 -8.74 1.33 2.69
C TRP A 93 -9.76 2.21 1.98
N LEU A 94 -9.38 2.82 0.86
CA LEU A 94 -10.25 3.66 0.02
C LEU A 94 -11.35 2.86 -0.68
N GLU A 95 -11.14 1.56 -0.89
CA GLU A 95 -12.14 0.65 -1.48
C GLU A 95 -13.13 0.10 -0.45
N THR A 96 -12.68 -0.18 0.77
CA THR A 96 -13.44 -1.07 1.68
C THR A 96 -13.85 -0.43 3.01
N LYS A 97 -13.09 0.53 3.53
CA LYS A 97 -13.24 0.99 4.92
C LYS A 97 -13.79 2.40 5.02
N GLY A 98 -13.09 3.38 4.44
CA GLY A 98 -13.51 4.78 4.51
C GLY A 98 -13.70 5.32 5.94
N SER A 99 -14.49 6.38 6.05
CA SER A 99 -14.93 6.95 7.34
C SER A 99 -16.06 6.14 7.97
N PRO A 100 -16.28 6.19 9.30
CA PRO A 100 -17.29 5.38 9.98
C PRO A 100 -18.73 5.53 9.46
N GLN A 101 -19.07 6.70 8.92
CA GLN A 101 -20.41 7.00 8.39
C GLN A 101 -20.47 6.97 6.85
N SER A 102 -19.38 6.62 6.17
CA SER A 102 -19.39 6.52 4.71
C SER A 102 -19.82 5.16 4.22
N GLU A 103 -20.41 5.14 3.03
CA GLU A 103 -20.64 3.92 2.25
C GLU A 103 -19.91 4.08 0.91
N ILE A 104 -18.91 3.24 0.67
CA ILE A 104 -18.17 3.23 -0.58
C ILE A 104 -18.89 2.30 -1.54
N ALA A 105 -19.42 2.88 -2.63
CA ALA A 105 -20.05 2.11 -3.70
C ALA A 105 -19.02 1.62 -4.72
N LYS A 106 -18.01 2.44 -5.00
CA LYS A 106 -16.95 2.16 -5.96
C LYS A 106 -15.75 3.05 -5.70
N ALA A 107 -14.54 2.53 -5.89
CA ALA A 107 -13.34 3.33 -6.06
C ALA A 107 -12.75 3.06 -7.45
N ILE A 108 -12.26 4.10 -8.11
CA ILE A 108 -11.55 4.02 -9.38
C ILE A 108 -10.15 4.56 -9.16
N PHE A 109 -9.15 3.83 -9.62
CA PHE A 109 -7.76 4.27 -9.63
C PHE A 109 -7.32 4.43 -11.08
N SER A 110 -6.65 5.55 -11.38
CA SER A 110 -6.12 5.88 -12.70
C SER A 110 -4.70 6.39 -12.60
N ASP A 111 -4.00 6.47 -13.73
CA ASP A 111 -2.64 7.01 -13.81
C ASP A 111 -1.64 6.32 -12.87
N GLU A 112 -1.79 5.01 -12.69
CA GLU A 112 -0.89 4.21 -11.85
C GLU A 112 0.52 4.18 -12.45
N ARG A 113 1.49 4.71 -11.72
CA ARG A 113 2.87 4.87 -12.17
C ARG A 113 3.86 4.57 -11.05
N THR A 114 5.02 4.05 -11.42
CA THR A 114 6.20 4.03 -10.55
C THR A 114 6.89 5.39 -10.62
N ILE A 115 7.28 5.93 -9.47
CA ILE A 115 7.97 7.22 -9.36
C ILE A 115 9.33 7.03 -8.70
N ASP A 116 10.32 7.85 -9.05
CA ASP A 116 11.65 7.79 -8.40
C ASP A 116 11.67 8.55 -7.07
N LYS A 117 10.81 9.57 -6.93
CA LYS A 117 10.70 10.43 -5.75
C LYS A 117 9.25 10.86 -5.54
N ARG A 118 8.91 11.24 -4.30
CA ARG A 118 7.60 11.80 -3.96
C ARG A 118 7.47 13.21 -4.51
N ASP A 119 6.32 13.52 -5.10
CA ASP A 119 5.98 14.87 -5.55
C ASP A 119 5.41 15.74 -4.41
N PHE A 120 4.94 15.09 -3.34
CA PHE A 120 4.33 15.73 -2.17
C PHE A 120 5.12 15.43 -0.90
N GLU A 121 5.17 16.39 0.00
CA GLU A 121 5.79 16.22 1.33
C GLU A 121 4.80 15.69 2.37
N SER A 122 3.50 15.92 2.16
CA SER A 122 2.44 15.57 3.12
C SER A 122 1.15 15.16 2.41
N PHE A 123 0.14 14.79 3.19
CA PHE A 123 -1.20 14.48 2.68
C PHE A 123 -2.17 15.62 2.98
N ASP A 124 -2.58 16.37 1.96
CA ASP A 124 -3.33 17.62 2.14
C ASP A 124 -4.82 17.53 1.78
N ILE A 125 -5.67 18.14 2.61
CA ILE A 125 -7.10 18.32 2.30
C ILE A 125 -7.27 19.61 1.50
N ARG A 126 -7.62 19.48 0.22
CA ARG A 126 -7.85 20.60 -0.69
C ARG A 126 -9.32 21.05 -0.66
N ARG A 127 -9.53 22.35 -0.90
CA ARG A 127 -10.88 22.94 -1.04
C ARG A 127 -11.50 22.52 -2.37
N THR A 128 -12.82 22.30 -2.35
CA THR A 128 -13.63 22.18 -3.57
C THR A 128 -13.65 23.53 -4.26
N ARG A 129 -13.34 23.56 -5.56
CA ARG A 129 -13.51 24.74 -6.39
C ARG A 129 -14.88 24.73 -7.04
#